data_AF-A0AAV4LBJ1-F1
#
_entry.id   AF-A0AAV4LBJ1-F1
#
_cell.length_a   1.000
_cell.length_b   1.000
_cell.length_c   1.000
_cell.angle_alpha   90.00
_cell.angle_beta   90.00
_cell.angle_gamma   90.00
#
_symmetry.space_group_name_H-M   'P 1'
#
loop_
_entity.id
_entity.type
_entity.pdbx_description
1 polymer ?
#
loop_
_entity_poly.entity_id
_entity_poly.type
_entity_poly.pdbx_seq_one_letter_code
_entity_poly.pdbx_strand_id
1 'polypeptide(L)'
;MQLYKIFYWPAEELMHRETVRTMFREAESPGKLIRELMENGMNVERVIPYTQEEYENEMRSLEERANLVVDVANEENVGTSDMDETVEEE
;
A
#
# COMPACT_ATOMS: atom_id res chain seq x y z
N MET A 1 8.39 22.63 -6.83
CA MET A 1 8.36 21.21 -7.27
C MET A 1 7.02 20.64 -6.83
N GLN A 2 6.43 19.71 -7.58
CA GLN A 2 5.10 19.13 -7.33
C GLN A 2 5.23 17.62 -7.12
N LEU A 3 4.51 17.07 -6.15
CA LEU A 3 4.41 15.62 -5.93
C LEU A 3 3.43 15.00 -6.93
N TYR A 4 3.79 13.83 -7.46
CA TYR A 4 2.98 13.06 -8.39
C TYR A 4 2.83 11.62 -7.92
N LYS A 5 1.63 11.06 -8.11
CA LYS A 5 1.35 9.62 -7.99
C LYS A 5 1.44 9.00 -9.39
N ILE A 6 2.27 7.98 -9.52
CA ILE A 6 2.65 7.39 -10.80
C ILE A 6 2.19 5.94 -10.81
N PHE A 7 1.44 5.56 -11.83
CA PHE A 7 1.03 4.20 -12.12
C PHE A 7 1.91 3.65 -13.24
N TYR A 8 2.64 2.55 -12.98
CA TYR A 8 3.64 2.04 -13.90
C TYR A 8 3.79 0.51 -13.83
N TRP A 9 4.42 -0.07 -14.84
CA TRP A 9 4.90 -1.45 -14.83
C TRP A 9 6.29 -1.53 -15.51
N PRO A 10 7.13 -2.52 -15.19
CA PRO A 10 8.42 -2.73 -15.84
C PRO A 10 8.28 -2.95 -17.36
N ALA A 11 9.23 -2.42 -18.14
CA ALA A 11 9.24 -2.57 -19.60
C ALA A 11 9.44 -4.01 -20.07
N GLU A 12 10.09 -4.83 -19.25
CA GLU A 12 10.29 -6.26 -19.49
C GLU A 12 8.98 -7.06 -19.38
N GLU A 13 7.99 -6.54 -18.63
CA GLU A 13 6.67 -7.15 -18.46
C GLU A 13 5.71 -6.72 -19.61
N LEU A 14 6.12 -6.97 -20.86
CA LEU A 14 5.39 -6.64 -22.11
C LEU A 14 3.93 -7.18 -22.16
N MET A 15 3.58 -8.13 -21.28
CA MET A 15 2.27 -8.81 -21.26
C MET A 15 1.42 -8.54 -20.02
N HIS A 16 1.93 -7.89 -18.96
CA HIS A 16 1.21 -7.79 -17.68
C HIS A 16 0.82 -6.36 -17.32
N ARG A 17 -0.17 -5.83 -18.05
CA ARG A 17 -1.00 -4.72 -17.53
C ARG A 17 -1.75 -5.12 -16.24
N GLU A 18 -1.76 -6.41 -15.89
CA GLU A 18 -2.41 -6.92 -14.68
C GLU A 18 -1.76 -6.47 -13.37
N THR A 19 -0.49 -6.05 -13.36
CA THR A 19 0.20 -5.63 -12.13
C THR A 19 0.71 -4.20 -12.25
N VAL A 20 -0.23 -3.25 -12.33
CA VAL A 20 0.09 -1.82 -12.23
C VAL A 20 0.60 -1.51 -10.82
N ARG A 21 1.85 -1.08 -10.73
CA ARG A 21 2.50 -0.62 -9.49
C ARG A 21 2.31 0.88 -9.33
N THR A 22 2.39 1.33 -8.08
CA THR A 22 2.27 2.74 -7.75
C THR A 22 3.53 3.24 -7.06
N MET A 23 3.98 4.45 -7.41
CA MET A 23 5.04 5.16 -6.69
C MET A 23 4.74 6.65 -6.61
N PHE A 24 5.42 7.34 -5.70
CA PHE A 24 5.30 8.77 -5.48
C PHE A 24 6.63 9.45 -5.74
N ARG A 25 6.64 10.53 -6.52
CA ARG A 25 7.87 11.28 -6.82
C ARG A 25 7.60 12.75 -7.06
N GLU A 26 8.49 13.59 -6.55
CA GLU A 26 8.48 15.02 -6.86
C GLU A 26 9.15 15.30 -8.20
N ALA A 27 8.54 16.16 -8.99
CA ALA A 27 9.09 16.60 -10.26
C ALA A 27 8.72 18.06 -10.57
N GLU A 28 9.44 18.66 -11.51
CA GLU A 28 9.12 20.00 -12.04
C GLU A 28 7.93 19.96 -13.02
N SER A 29 7.78 18.86 -13.74
CA SER A 29 6.68 18.64 -14.68
C SER A 29 6.43 17.14 -14.88
N PRO A 30 5.20 16.74 -15.24
CA PRO A 30 4.90 15.33 -15.52
C PRO A 30 5.66 14.82 -16.76
N GLY A 31 5.91 15.67 -17.75
CA GLY A 31 6.61 15.27 -18.98
C GLY A 31 8.07 14.84 -18.73
N LYS A 32 8.79 15.58 -17.89
CA LYS A 32 10.17 15.22 -17.50
C LYS A 32 10.19 13.90 -16.73
N LEU A 33 9.26 13.74 -15.80
CA LEU A 33 9.11 12.53 -15.00
C LEU A 33 8.81 11.29 -15.86
N ILE A 34 7.85 11.39 -16.79
CA ILE A 34 7.50 10.28 -17.69
C ILE A 34 8.71 9.88 -18.55
N ARG A 35 9.43 10.86 -19.09
CA ARG A 35 10.64 10.60 -19.89
C ARG A 35 11.71 9.86 -19.08
N GLU A 36 12.03 10.36 -17.88
CA GLU A 36 13.00 9.70 -17.00
C GLU A 36 12.58 8.26 -16.68
N LEU A 37 11.29 8.03 -16.39
CA LEU A 37 10.80 6.68 -16.06
C LEU A 37 10.90 5.72 -17.26
N MET A 38 10.56 6.19 -18.47
CA MET A 38 10.70 5.40 -19.69
C MET A 38 12.16 5.09 -20.02
N GLU A 39 13.07 6.05 -19.83
CA GLU A 39 14.52 5.84 -20.00
C GLU A 39 15.08 4.80 -19.02
N ASN A 40 14.45 4.61 -17.86
CA ASN A 40 14.77 3.57 -16.87
C ASN A 40 14.04 2.24 -17.11
N GLY A 41 13.39 2.05 -18.27
CA GLY A 41 12.70 0.81 -18.60
C GLY A 41 11.41 0.62 -17.81
N MET A 42 10.65 1.69 -17.57
CA MET A 42 9.29 1.62 -17.02
C MET A 42 8.26 2.11 -18.04
N ASN A 43 7.17 1.35 -18.17
CA ASN A 43 5.99 1.79 -18.88
C ASN A 43 5.09 2.56 -17.91
N VAL A 44 4.75 3.80 -18.25
CA VAL A 44 3.91 4.66 -17.40
C VAL A 44 2.47 4.63 -17.92
N GLU A 45 1.53 4.21 -17.07
CA GLU A 45 0.10 4.25 -17.40
C GLU A 45 -0.47 5.65 -17.23
N ARG A 46 -0.17 6.25 -16.08
CA ARG A 46 -0.81 7.48 -15.63
C ARG A 46 0.07 8.20 -14.62
N VAL A 47 0.10 9.52 -14.72
CA VAL A 47 0.71 10.42 -13.75
C VAL A 47 -0.34 11.43 -13.34
N ILE A 48 -0.64 11.49 -12.04
CA ILE A 48 -1.58 12.46 -11.49
C ILE A 48 -0.85 13.36 -10.50
N PRO A 49 -1.12 14.69 -10.50
CA PRO A 49 -0.68 15.54 -9.42
C PRO A 49 -1.27 15.02 -8.12
N TYR A 50 -0.44 15.03 -7.08
CA TYR A 50 -0.80 14.50 -5.78
C TYR A 50 -0.37 15.53 -4.74
N THR A 51 -1.27 15.96 -3.87
CA THR A 51 -0.94 16.93 -2.84
C THR A 51 -0.23 16.26 -1.67
N GLN A 52 0.55 17.04 -0.93
CA GLN A 52 1.19 16.56 0.30
C GLN A 52 0.14 16.08 1.32
N GLU A 53 -0.99 16.78 1.41
CA GLU A 53 -2.10 16.41 2.28
C GLU A 53 -2.73 15.06 1.90
N GLU A 54 -2.94 14.79 0.60
CA GLU A 54 -3.41 13.48 0.13
C GLU A 54 -2.43 12.36 0.49
N TYR A 55 -1.12 12.61 0.36
CA TYR A 55 -0.09 11.65 0.75
C TYR A 55 -0.09 11.37 2.25
N GLU A 56 -0.16 12.40 3.08
CA GLU A 56 -0.19 12.27 4.54
C GLU A 56 -1.45 11.54 5.02
N ASN A 57 -2.60 11.80 4.38
CA ASN A 57 -3.84 11.09 4.67
C ASN A 57 -3.78 9.62 4.27
N GLU A 58 -3.18 9.29 3.12
CA GLU A 58 -3.00 7.90 2.68
C GLU A 58 -2.03 7.14 3.61
N MET A 59 -0.92 7.76 4.01
CA MET A 59 0.04 7.15 4.95
C MET A 59 -0.56 6.94 6.35
N ARG A 60 -1.30 7.94 6.87
CA ARG A 60 -2.01 7.79 8.15
C ARG A 60 -3.01 6.64 8.10
N SER A 61 -3.79 6.53 7.02
CA SER A 61 -4.75 5.43 6.85
C SER A 61 -4.06 4.05 6.81
N LEU A 62 -2.89 3.96 6.20
CA LEU A 62 -2.10 2.73 6.18
C LEU A 62 -1.54 2.38 7.57
N GLU A 63 -1.06 3.36 8.33
CA GLU A 63 -0.59 3.17 9.71
C GLU A 63 -1.75 2.78 10.65
N GLU A 64 -2.91 3.43 10.54
CA GLU A 64 -4.12 3.06 11.30
C GLU A 64 -4.57 1.62 10.99
N ARG A 65 -4.54 1.21 9.71
CA ARG A 65 -4.83 -0.17 9.31
C ARG A 65 -3.79 -1.17 9.82
N ALA A 66 -2.51 -0.81 9.84
CA ALA A 66 -1.46 -1.67 10.38
C ALA A 66 -1.62 -1.83 11.91
N ASN A 67 -1.97 -0.77 12.62
CA ASN A 67 -2.21 -0.81 14.07
C ASN A 67 -3.45 -1.65 14.42
N LEU A 68 -4.55 -1.54 13.65
CA LEU A 68 -5.75 -2.35 13.88
C LEU A 68 -5.50 -3.86 13.72
N VAL A 69 -4.59 -4.26 12.82
CA VAL A 69 -4.23 -5.68 12.64
C VAL A 69 -3.44 -6.23 13.85
N VAL A 70 -2.70 -5.38 14.56
CA VAL A 70 -1.96 -5.79 15.77
C VAL A 70 -2.92 -6.03 16.94
N ASP A 71 -3.99 -5.24 17.09
CA ASP A 71 -4.98 -5.43 18.15
C ASP A 71 -5.81 -6.72 17.97
N VAL A 72 -6.19 -7.06 16.73
CA VAL A 72 -6.89 -8.33 16.44
C VAL A 72 -6.02 -9.56 16.74
N ALA A 73 -4.72 -9.48 16.48
CA ALA A 73 -3.78 -10.56 16.83
C ALA A 73 -3.56 -10.70 18.35
N ASN A 74 -3.86 -9.66 19.14
CA ASN A 74 -3.75 -9.69 20.60
C ASN A 74 -5.04 -10.13 21.29
N GLU A 75 -6.23 -9.89 20.71
CA GLU A 75 -7.51 -10.36 21.30
C GLU A 75 -7.75 -11.86 21.12
N GLU A 76 -7.17 -12.54 20.12
CA GLU A 76 -7.26 -14.01 19.99
C GLU A 76 -6.46 -14.79 21.07
N ASN A 77 -5.69 -14.12 21.93
CA ASN A 77 -4.91 -14.77 23.00
C ASN A 77 -5.53 -14.64 24.41
N VAL A 78 -6.75 -14.11 24.56
CA VAL A 78 -7.44 -13.96 25.87
C VAL A 78 -8.63 -14.94 26.02
N GLY A 79 -8.68 -15.99 25.19
CA GLY A 79 -9.89 -16.82 25.05
C GLY A 79 -9.77 -18.31 25.36
N THR A 80 -8.68 -18.84 25.91
CA THR A 80 -8.58 -20.28 26.24
C THR A 80 -7.77 -20.54 27.52
N SER A 81 -8.36 -20.30 28.69
CA SER A 81 -7.86 -20.93 29.92
C SER A 81 -9.02 -21.36 30.79
N ASP A 82 -9.15 -22.69 30.85
CA ASP A 82 -9.77 -23.49 31.90
C ASP A 82 -11.29 -23.40 32.05
N MET A 83 -11.98 -23.99 31.07
CA MET A 83 -13.26 -24.64 31.33
C MET A 83 -12.98 -26.00 31.98
N ASP A 84 -12.86 -25.99 33.32
CA ASP A 84 -12.82 -27.19 34.14
C ASP A 84 -14.25 -27.77 34.21
N GLU A 85 -14.56 -28.66 33.28
CA GLU A 85 -15.78 -29.47 33.32
C GLU A 85 -15.46 -30.74 34.11
N THR A 86 -15.88 -30.79 35.38
CA THR A 86 -15.98 -32.07 36.11
C THR A 86 -17.40 -32.19 36.66
N VAL A 87 -18.30 -32.75 35.84
CA VAL A 87 -19.59 -33.29 36.31
C VAL A 87 -19.38 -34.79 36.54
N GLU A 88 -19.23 -35.19 37.80
CA GLU A 88 -19.35 -36.59 38.20
C GLU A 88 -20.83 -36.93 38.38
N GLU A 89 -21.26 -38.00 37.71
CA GLU A 89 -22.55 -38.67 37.87
C GLU A 89 -22.63 -39.35 39.25
N GLU A 90 -23.66 -39.02 40.05
CA GLU A 90 -24.37 -39.95 40.96
C GLU A 90 -25.78 -39.44 41.29
#